data_AF-A0A537R4F5-F1
#
_entry.id   AF-A0A537R4F5-F1
#
_cell.length_a   1.000
_cell.length_b   1.000
_cell.length_c   1.000
_cell.angle_alpha   90.00
_cell.angle_beta   90.00
_cell.angle_gamma   90.00
#
_symmetry.space_group_name_H-M   'P 1'
#
loop_
_entity.id
_entity.type
_entity.pdbx_description
1 polymer ?
#
loop_
_entity_poly.entity_id
_entity_poly.type
_entity_poly.pdbx_seq_one_letter_code
_entity_poly.pdbx_strand_id
1 'polypeptide(L)'
;QLGVQAALVEAGLPDAKVESVLSPPWSSDDITEEGRRKLKDFGIAPPARGARARTLFAQETVACPKCGSTATSRISEFGSTACKALWRCEACAEPFDYFKCL
;
A
#
# COMPACT_ATOMS: atom_id res chain seq x y z
N GLN A 1 -3.37 2.25 -27.48
CA GLN A 1 -3.80 1.64 -26.20
C GLN A 1 -4.32 0.22 -26.47
N LEU A 2 -3.43 -0.73 -26.78
CA LEU A 2 -3.76 -2.11 -27.23
C LEU A 2 -2.95 -3.20 -26.49
N GLY A 3 -1.92 -2.83 -25.71
CA GLY A 3 -0.95 -3.79 -25.16
C GLY A 3 -1.56 -4.77 -24.16
N VAL A 4 -2.41 -4.29 -23.25
CA VAL A 4 -3.03 -5.17 -22.23
C VAL A 4 -3.96 -6.21 -22.88
N GLN A 5 -4.77 -5.79 -23.85
CA GLN A 5 -5.69 -6.70 -24.56
C GLN A 5 -4.92 -7.73 -25.40
N ALA A 6 -3.90 -7.29 -26.15
CA ALA A 6 -3.05 -8.18 -26.93
C ALA A 6 -2.37 -9.23 -26.03
N ALA A 7 -1.79 -8.81 -24.90
CA ALA A 7 -1.16 -9.71 -23.94
C ALA A 7 -2.14 -10.75 -23.35
N LEU A 8 -3.40 -10.37 -23.13
CA LEU A 8 -4.44 -11.30 -22.64
C LEU A 8 -4.77 -12.37 -23.69
N VAL A 9 -4.88 -11.98 -24.97
CA VAL A 9 -5.09 -12.94 -26.07
C VAL A 9 -3.92 -13.91 -26.19
N GLU A 10 -2.68 -13.41 -26.15
CA GLU A 10 -1.47 -14.24 -26.21
C GLU A 10 -1.36 -15.21 -25.01
N ALA A 11 -1.85 -14.80 -23.84
CA ALA A 11 -1.93 -15.65 -22.65
C ALA A 11 -3.09 -16.67 -22.68
N GLY A 12 -3.87 -16.74 -23.77
CA GLY A 12 -4.98 -17.69 -23.93
C GLY A 12 -6.30 -17.24 -23.28
N LEU A 13 -6.47 -15.93 -23.06
CA LEU A 13 -7.68 -15.32 -22.48
C LEU A 13 -8.37 -14.39 -23.50
N PRO A 14 -8.89 -14.92 -24.64
CA PRO A 14 -9.40 -14.09 -25.74
C PRO A 14 -10.66 -13.30 -25.38
N ASP A 15 -11.47 -13.80 -24.44
CA ASP A 15 -12.75 -13.19 -24.04
C ASP A 15 -12.62 -12.24 -22.83
N ALA A 16 -11.40 -11.93 -22.40
CA ALA A 16 -11.17 -11.06 -21.25
C ALA A 16 -11.66 -9.62 -21.52
N LYS A 17 -12.41 -9.06 -20.58
CA LYS A 17 -12.88 -7.67 -20.64
C LYS A 17 -11.87 -6.75 -19.95
N VAL A 18 -11.44 -5.70 -20.65
CA VAL A 18 -10.56 -4.67 -20.12
C VAL A 18 -11.32 -3.36 -20.02
N GLU A 19 -11.57 -2.91 -18.79
CA GLU A 19 -12.19 -1.62 -18.51
C GLU A 19 -11.14 -0.64 -18.02
N SER A 20 -11.00 0.50 -18.70
CA SER A 20 -10.13 1.59 -18.28
C SER A 20 -10.94 2.63 -17.54
N VAL A 21 -10.75 2.73 -16.22
CA VAL A 21 -11.43 3.71 -15.37
C VAL A 21 -10.44 4.82 -15.03
N LEU A 22 -10.78 6.05 -15.40
CA LEU A 22 -9.98 7.26 -15.10
C LEU A 22 -10.57 8.09 -13.96
N SER A 23 -11.86 7.94 -13.68
CA SER A 23 -12.58 8.68 -12.65
C SER A 23 -13.59 7.78 -11.95
N PRO A 24 -13.66 7.79 -10.60
CA PRO A 24 -12.71 8.47 -9.71
C PRO A 24 -11.30 7.85 -9.83
N PRO A 25 -10.23 8.63 -9.59
CA PRO A 25 -8.90 8.05 -9.52
C PRO A 25 -8.82 7.04 -8.38
N TRP A 26 -8.03 6.00 -8.57
CA TRP A 26 -7.75 5.03 -7.51
C TRP A 26 -7.16 5.74 -6.28
N SER A 27 -7.64 5.39 -5.10
CA SER A 27 -7.14 5.86 -3.81
C SER A 27 -6.71 4.68 -2.93
N SER A 28 -5.78 4.93 -2.02
CA SER A 28 -5.45 3.98 -0.95
C SER A 28 -6.65 3.68 -0.01
N ASP A 29 -7.69 4.52 -0.06
CA ASP A 29 -8.98 4.26 0.59
C ASP A 29 -9.78 3.12 -0.07
N ASP A 30 -9.52 2.79 -1.34
CA ASP A 30 -10.15 1.68 -2.05
C ASP A 30 -9.68 0.31 -1.54
N ILE A 31 -8.61 0.28 -0.72
CA ILE A 31 -8.16 -0.96 -0.05
C ILE A 31 -9.21 -1.36 0.99
N THR A 32 -9.89 -2.48 0.71
CA THR A 32 -10.93 -3.07 1.56
C THR A 32 -10.42 -3.43 2.95
N GLU A 33 -11.33 -3.62 3.91
CA GLU A 33 -10.94 -4.06 5.27
C GLU A 33 -10.25 -5.43 5.25
N GLU A 34 -10.71 -6.35 4.41
CA GLU A 34 -10.05 -7.64 4.22
C GLU A 34 -8.62 -7.47 3.68
N GLY A 35 -8.43 -6.59 2.69
CA GLY A 35 -7.10 -6.26 2.17
C GLY A 35 -6.17 -5.69 3.24
N ARG A 36 -6.69 -4.76 4.06
CA ARG A 36 -5.96 -4.18 5.20
C ARG A 36 -5.58 -5.23 6.24
N ARG A 37 -6.47 -6.17 6.56
CA ARG A 37 -6.18 -7.30 7.44
C ARG A 37 -5.08 -8.18 6.87
N LYS A 38 -5.19 -8.59 5.61
CA LYS A 38 -4.17 -9.43 4.93
C LYS A 38 -2.80 -8.75 4.87
N LEU A 39 -2.75 -7.42 4.67
CA LEU A 39 -1.50 -6.66 4.75
C LEU A 39 -0.87 -6.77 6.14
N LYS A 40 -1.65 -6.55 7.20
CA LYS A 40 -1.17 -6.67 8.59
C LYS A 40 -0.69 -8.10 8.90
N ASP A 41 -1.46 -9.10 8.51
CA ASP A 41 -1.12 -10.51 8.73
C ASP A 41 0.20 -10.88 8.03
N PHE A 42 0.43 -10.33 6.83
CA PHE A 42 1.69 -10.47 6.11
C PHE A 42 2.85 -9.68 6.74
N GLY A 43 2.58 -8.77 7.67
CA GLY A 43 3.58 -7.92 8.33
C GLY A 43 3.82 -6.58 7.63
N ILE A 44 2.91 -6.13 6.78
CA ILE A 44 2.93 -4.80 6.15
C ILE A 44 1.92 -3.90 6.85
N ALA A 45 2.35 -2.72 7.28
CA ALA A 45 1.45 -1.71 7.81
C ALA A 45 0.60 -1.09 6.68
N PRO A 46 -0.73 -1.18 6.75
CA PRO A 46 -1.61 -0.57 5.74
C PRO A 46 -1.63 0.96 5.85
N PRO A 47 -1.94 1.68 4.75
CA PRO A 47 -2.04 3.13 4.76
C PRO A 47 -3.14 3.62 5.72
N ALA A 48 -2.96 4.79 6.33
CA ALA A 48 -4.01 5.39 7.15
C ALA A 48 -5.27 5.70 6.31
N ARG A 49 -6.47 5.57 6.90
CA ARG A 49 -7.74 5.88 6.21
C ARG A 49 -7.89 7.39 6.05
N GLY A 50 -8.33 7.84 4.89
CA GLY A 50 -8.56 9.26 4.59
C GLY A 50 -7.29 10.11 4.63
N ALA A 51 -6.12 9.48 4.70
CA ALA A 51 -4.85 10.17 4.62
C ALA A 51 -4.66 10.63 3.17
N ARG A 52 -4.70 11.94 2.98
CA ARG A 52 -4.46 12.59 1.69
C ARG A 52 -2.96 12.67 1.43
N ALA A 53 -2.59 12.69 0.15
CA ALA A 53 -1.26 13.09 -0.32
C ALA A 53 -0.67 14.19 0.57
N ARG A 54 0.49 13.90 1.16
CA ARG A 54 1.09 14.62 2.28
C ARG A 54 1.01 16.14 2.12
N THR A 55 0.49 16.84 3.14
CA THR A 55 0.97 18.21 3.40
C THR A 55 2.45 18.10 3.80
N LEU A 56 3.28 19.08 3.43
CA LEU A 56 4.74 19.05 3.59
C LEU A 56 5.24 18.71 5.01
N PHE A 57 4.38 18.81 6.03
CA PHE A 57 4.71 18.62 7.45
C PHE A 57 3.82 17.58 8.15
N ALA A 58 3.03 16.78 7.43
CA ALA A 58 2.22 15.74 8.06
C ALA A 58 3.13 14.67 8.69
N GLN A 59 3.08 14.55 10.03
CA GLN A 59 3.69 13.44 10.74
C GLN A 59 2.76 12.22 10.65
N GLU A 60 3.26 11.16 10.03
CA GLU A 60 2.51 9.93 9.81
C GLU A 60 2.69 9.02 11.04
N THR A 61 1.59 8.73 11.74
CA THR A 61 1.60 7.78 12.85
C THR A 61 1.32 6.38 12.30
N VAL A 62 2.36 5.53 12.21
CA VAL A 62 2.25 4.19 11.65
C VAL A 62 2.31 3.15 12.77
N ALA A 63 1.26 2.33 12.89
CA ALA A 63 1.23 1.25 13.87
C ALA A 63 2.01 0.03 13.37
N CYS A 64 2.81 -0.57 14.25
CA CYS A 64 3.51 -1.82 13.96
C CYS A 64 2.51 -2.95 13.66
N PRO A 65 2.63 -3.68 12.53
CA PRO A 65 1.69 -4.74 12.18
C PRO A 65 1.82 -5.98 13.07
N LYS A 66 2.93 -6.12 13.82
CA LYS A 66 3.17 -7.25 14.73
C LYS A 66 2.61 -7.04 16.13
N CYS A 67 2.93 -5.90 16.76
CA CYS A 67 2.57 -5.64 18.17
C CYS A 67 1.54 -4.52 18.36
N GLY A 68 1.17 -3.79 17.30
CA GLY A 68 0.22 -2.69 17.35
C GLY A 68 0.75 -1.37 17.92
N SER A 69 2.00 -1.32 18.42
CA SER A 69 2.59 -0.10 18.95
C SER A 69 2.72 0.99 17.89
N THR A 70 2.43 2.24 18.27
CA THR A 70 2.65 3.44 17.46
C THR A 70 4.01 4.11 17.72
N ALA A 71 4.81 3.56 18.65
CA ALA A 71 6.20 3.96 18.83
C ALA A 71 7.04 3.35 17.70
N THR A 72 6.99 3.99 16.54
CA THR A 72 7.66 3.57 15.32
C THR A 72 8.41 4.73 14.70
N SER A 73 9.54 4.42 14.07
CA SER A 73 10.36 5.41 13.37
C SER A 73 10.62 4.97 11.94
N ARG A 74 10.53 5.93 11.03
CA ARG A 74 10.82 5.71 9.61
C ARG A 74 12.34 5.64 9.40
N ILE A 75 12.80 4.55 8.78
CA ILE A 75 14.20 4.35 8.43
C ILE A 75 14.48 4.88 7.03
N SER A 76 13.59 4.61 6.07
CA SER A 76 13.75 5.00 4.68
C SER A 76 12.41 5.34 4.05
N GLU A 77 12.39 6.33 3.15
CA GLU A 77 11.23 6.67 2.33
C GLU A 77 10.87 5.58 1.30
N PHE A 78 11.79 4.65 1.06
CA PHE A 78 11.65 3.56 0.10
C PHE A 78 11.99 2.23 0.77
N GLY A 79 11.07 1.27 0.66
CA GLY A 79 11.21 -0.10 1.14
C GLY A 79 11.29 -1.09 -0.03
N SER A 80 10.58 -2.22 0.09
CA SER A 80 10.60 -3.28 -0.94
C SER A 80 10.04 -2.85 -2.31
N THR A 81 9.22 -1.81 -2.34
CA THR A 81 8.67 -1.20 -3.56
C THR A 81 8.60 0.33 -3.41
N ALA A 82 8.56 1.08 -4.51
CA ALA A 82 8.53 2.54 -4.48
C ALA A 82 7.33 3.12 -3.69
N CYS A 83 6.20 2.42 -3.69
CA CYS A 83 5.00 2.76 -2.92
C CYS A 83 5.08 2.40 -1.42
N LYS A 84 6.15 1.73 -0.97
CA LYS A 84 6.35 1.37 0.44
C LYS A 84 7.52 2.15 1.06
N ALA A 85 7.40 2.48 2.33
CA ALA A 85 8.47 3.02 3.16
C ALA A 85 8.92 1.98 4.20
N LEU A 86 10.19 2.00 4.57
CA LEU A 86 10.73 1.11 5.59
C LEU A 86 10.68 1.77 6.97
N TRP A 87 10.09 1.06 7.93
CA TRP A 87 9.92 1.49 9.32
C TRP A 87 10.50 0.47 10.29
N ARG A 88 10.73 0.90 11.52
CA ARG A 88 11.07 0.02 12.64
C ARG A 88 10.23 0.36 13.86
N CYS A 89 9.76 -0.68 14.55
CA CYS A 89 9.09 -0.54 15.83
C CYS A 89 10.10 -0.38 16.95
N GLU A 90 9.89 0.58 17.85
CA GLU A 90 10.76 0.80 19.01
C GLU A 90 10.38 -0.12 20.18
N ALA A 91 9.14 -0.62 20.21
CA ALA A 91 8.66 -1.51 21.26
C ALA A 91 9.10 -2.97 21.07
N CYS A 92 9.06 -3.49 19.84
CA CYS A 92 9.43 -4.88 19.55
C CYS A 92 10.66 -5.01 18.65
N ALA A 93 11.33 -3.90 18.29
CA ALA A 93 12.52 -3.83 17.43
C ALA A 93 12.34 -4.33 15.97
N GLU A 94 11.17 -4.85 15.60
CA GLU A 94 10.91 -5.40 14.27
C GLU A 94 10.94 -4.32 13.17
N PRO A 95 11.68 -4.53 12.08
CA PRO A 95 11.54 -3.75 10.85
C PRO A 95 10.30 -4.20 10.07
N PHE A 96 9.62 -3.27 9.42
CA PHE A 96 8.44 -3.57 8.60
C PHE A 96 8.24 -2.55 7.48
N ASP A 97 7.56 -2.99 6.41
CA ASP A 97 7.13 -2.11 5.33
C ASP A 97 5.82 -1.41 5.69
N TYR A 98 5.69 -0.15 5.30
CA TYR A 98 4.46 0.63 5.35
C TYR A 98 4.04 1.02 3.94
N PHE A 99 2.79 0.76 3.56
CA PHE A 99 2.23 1.28 2.31
C PHE A 99 1.93 2.78 2.45
N LYS A 100 2.60 3.61 1.65
CA LYS A 100 2.37 5.06 1.65
C LYS A 100 1.02 5.39 1.01
N CYS A 101 0.39 6.45 1.51
CA CYS A 101 -0.82 7.01 0.89
C CYS A 101 -0.45 7.72 -0.43
N LEU A 102 -1.34 7.64 -1.43
CA LEU A 102 -1.27 8.43 -2.66
C LEU A 102 -2.16 9.67 -2.55
#